data_AF-A0A7S3KQ78-F1
#
_entry.id   AF-A0A7S3KQ78-F1
#
_cell.length_a   1.000
_cell.length_b   1.000
_cell.length_c   1.000
_cell.angle_alpha   90.00
_cell.angle_beta   90.00
_cell.angle_gamma   90.00
#
_symmetry.space_group_name_H-M   'P 1'
#
loop_
_entity.id
_entity.type
_entity.pdbx_description
1 polymer ?
#
loop_
_entity_poly.entity_id
_entity_poly.type
_entity_poly.pdbx_seq_one_letter_code
_entity_poly.pdbx_strand_id
1 'polypeptide(L)'
;KKMHNLLSKTFLRTARNFRKMYSATSGEAVGKNEALVDILASEGIVKSPLVEQALKQVDRGDFVPYIEDAYIDSPQPIGHGATISAPHMHAYALEWLKDSFTEGGRVLD
;
A
#
# COMPACT_ATOMS: atom_id res chain seq x y z
N LYS A 1 -14.88 14.89 -16.32
CA LYS A 1 -13.68 15.78 -16.40
C LYS A 1 -13.03 16.14 -15.04
N LYS A 2 -13.76 16.23 -13.91
CA LYS A 2 -13.15 16.52 -12.58
C LYS A 2 -12.42 15.32 -11.93
N MET A 3 -12.93 14.08 -12.04
CA MET A 3 -12.32 12.90 -11.40
C MET A 3 -10.97 12.48 -12.02
N HIS A 4 -10.83 12.52 -13.34
CA HIS A 4 -9.56 12.22 -14.04
C HIS A 4 -8.41 13.15 -13.63
N ASN A 5 -8.74 14.39 -13.26
CA ASN A 5 -7.78 15.40 -12.84
C ASN A 5 -7.39 15.27 -11.36
N LEU A 6 -8.18 14.54 -10.56
CA LEU A 6 -7.89 14.24 -9.16
C LEU A 6 -6.89 13.08 -9.08
N LEU A 7 -7.14 11.99 -9.81
CA LEU A 7 -6.25 10.82 -9.87
C LEU A 7 -4.84 11.17 -10.37
N SER A 8 -4.73 12.03 -11.38
CA SER A 8 -3.43 12.51 -11.90
C SER A 8 -2.66 13.38 -10.90
N LYS A 9 -3.35 14.21 -10.11
CA LYS A 9 -2.72 15.08 -9.11
C LYS A 9 -2.29 14.32 -7.88
N THR A 10 -3.05 13.29 -7.47
CA THR A 10 -2.64 12.36 -6.40
C THR A 10 -1.40 11.59 -6.83
N PHE A 11 -1.42 10.99 -8.02
CA PHE A 11 -0.28 10.24 -8.59
C PHE A 11 1.01 11.08 -8.66
N LEU A 12 0.93 12.31 -9.16
CA LEU A 12 2.09 13.23 -9.23
C LEU A 12 2.54 13.75 -7.86
N ARG A 13 1.68 13.71 -6.84
CA ARG A 13 2.04 14.08 -5.45
C ARG A 13 2.77 12.92 -4.77
N THR A 14 2.28 11.69 -4.93
CA THR A 14 2.88 10.46 -4.42
C THR A 14 4.29 10.26 -4.98
N ALA A 15 4.51 10.41 -6.30
CA ALA A 15 5.83 10.30 -6.92
C ALA A 15 6.85 11.36 -6.44
N ARG A 16 6.38 12.58 -6.14
CA ARG A 16 7.24 13.68 -5.66
C ARG A 16 7.61 13.54 -4.19
N ASN A 17 6.71 12.96 -3.38
CA ASN A 17 6.97 12.61 -1.99
C ASN A 17 7.95 11.44 -1.87
N PHE A 18 7.87 10.47 -2.79
CA PHE A 18 8.80 9.33 -2.90
C PHE A 18 10.28 9.78 -2.91
N ARG A 19 10.61 10.78 -3.74
CA ARG A 19 11.98 11.30 -3.84
C ARG A 19 12.44 12.08 -2.60
N LYS A 20 11.51 12.69 -1.85
CA LYS A 20 11.83 13.50 -0.67
C LYS A 20 12.01 12.62 0.60
N MET A 21 11.37 11.45 0.64
CA MET A 21 11.37 10.57 1.81
C MET A 21 12.58 9.61 1.86
N TYR A 22 13.07 9.13 0.72
CA TYR A 22 14.35 8.38 0.63
C TYR A 22 15.54 9.16 1.23
N SER A 23 15.41 10.47 1.40
CA SER A 23 16.40 11.36 2.00
C SER A 23 16.25 11.55 3.52
N ALA A 24 15.14 11.15 4.14
CA ALA A 24 14.78 11.56 5.50
C ALA A 24 14.86 10.43 6.56
N THR A 25 14.98 9.17 6.16
CA THR A 25 15.09 8.03 7.08
C THR A 25 16.56 7.66 7.32
N SER A 26 17.24 8.46 8.14
CA SER A 26 18.64 8.24 8.56
C SER A 26 18.78 7.95 10.06
N GLY A 27 17.84 7.20 10.65
CA GLY A 27 17.90 6.69 12.01
C GLY A 27 16.81 5.63 12.21
N GLU A 28 17.22 4.40 12.54
CA GLU A 28 16.46 3.13 12.50
C GLU A 28 16.21 2.57 11.09
N ALA A 29 16.57 1.30 10.89
CA ALA A 29 16.33 0.56 9.65
C ALA A 29 14.85 0.18 9.57
N VAL A 30 14.00 1.14 9.20
CA VAL A 30 12.60 0.86 8.87
C VAL A 30 12.58 -0.07 7.67
N GLY A 31 11.88 -1.20 7.78
CA GLY A 31 11.72 -2.13 6.67
C GLY A 31 10.97 -1.49 5.51
N LYS A 32 11.24 -1.95 4.28
CA LYS A 32 10.66 -1.34 3.07
C LYS A 32 9.14 -1.43 3.04
N ASN A 33 8.57 -2.51 3.60
CA ASN A 33 7.12 -2.69 3.73
C ASN A 33 6.52 -1.70 4.73
N GLU A 34 7.13 -1.55 5.91
CA GLU A 34 6.70 -0.62 6.94
C GLU A 34 6.72 0.81 6.43
N ALA A 35 7.79 1.22 5.74
CA ALA A 35 7.89 2.53 5.11
C ALA A 35 6.78 2.78 4.07
N LEU A 36 6.44 1.77 3.26
CA LEU A 36 5.31 1.84 2.33
C LEU A 36 4.00 2.07 3.08
N VAL A 37 3.73 1.31 4.14
CA VAL A 37 2.49 1.46 4.92
C VAL A 37 2.44 2.82 5.61
N ASP A 38 3.56 3.31 6.15
CA ASP A 38 3.67 4.64 6.76
C ASP A 38 3.35 5.76 5.76
N ILE A 39 3.81 5.62 4.51
CA ILE A 39 3.44 6.54 3.42
C ILE A 39 1.92 6.53 3.22
N LEU A 40 1.31 5.35 3.06
CA LEU A 40 -0.13 5.23 2.83
C LEU A 40 -0.95 5.79 4.00
N ALA A 41 -0.47 5.62 5.24
CA ALA A 41 -1.07 6.22 6.42
C ALA A 41 -0.95 7.75 6.39
N SER A 42 0.23 8.29 6.07
CA SER A 42 0.45 9.74 5.96
C SER A 42 -0.38 10.41 4.85
N GLU A 43 -0.75 9.65 3.81
CA GLU A 43 -1.64 10.10 2.73
C GLU A 43 -3.14 9.95 3.07
N GLY A 44 -3.46 9.39 4.24
CA GLY A 44 -4.83 9.18 4.72
C GLY A 44 -5.58 8.05 4.01
N ILE A 45 -4.83 7.12 3.39
CA ILE A 45 -5.37 5.93 2.73
C ILE A 45 -5.59 4.85 3.80
N VAL A 46 -4.54 4.54 4.58
CA VAL A 46 -4.65 3.73 5.80
C VAL A 46 -5.04 4.66 6.94
N LYS A 47 -6.09 4.31 7.68
CA LYS A 47 -6.70 5.18 8.69
C LYS A 47 -6.85 4.51 10.03
N SER A 48 -7.10 3.21 10.03
CA SER A 48 -7.33 2.43 11.23
C SER A 48 -6.05 1.73 11.70
N PRO A 49 -5.76 1.73 13.01
CA PRO A 49 -4.59 1.02 13.55
C PRO A 49 -4.60 -0.47 13.20
N LEU A 50 -5.79 -1.08 13.12
CA LEU A 50 -5.96 -2.49 12.75
C LEU A 50 -5.45 -2.77 11.33
N VAL A 51 -5.82 -1.95 10.35
CA VAL A 51 -5.40 -2.11 8.96
C VAL A 51 -3.91 -1.81 8.80
N GLU A 52 -3.42 -0.78 9.47
CA GLU A 52 -1.98 -0.44 9.47
C GLU A 52 -1.15 -1.62 9.99
N GLN A 53 -1.54 -2.18 11.13
CA GLN A 53 -0.88 -3.32 11.74
C GLN A 53 -0.94 -4.56 10.83
N ALA A 54 -2.09 -4.84 10.20
CA ALA A 54 -2.25 -5.97 9.29
C ALA A 54 -1.34 -5.85 8.06
N LEU A 55 -1.29 -4.66 7.43
CA LEU A 55 -0.43 -4.42 6.27
C LEU A 55 1.07 -4.49 6.62
N LYS A 56 1.47 -4.04 7.81
CA LYS A 56 2.87 -4.12 8.26
C LYS A 56 3.32 -5.56 8.52
N GLN A 57 2.43 -6.43 8.98
CA GLN A 57 2.75 -7.84 9.30
C GLN A 57 2.96 -8.72 8.06
N VAL A 58 2.46 -8.32 6.90
CA VAL A 58 2.54 -9.10 5.66
C VAL A 58 3.46 -8.36 4.69
N ASP A 59 4.69 -8.85 4.52
CA ASP A 59 5.64 -8.24 3.60
C ASP A 59 5.18 -8.48 2.15
N ARG A 60 4.86 -7.40 1.45
CA ARG A 60 4.49 -7.45 0.03
C ARG A 60 5.58 -8.06 -0.85
N GLY A 61 6.84 -7.97 -0.45
CA GLY A 61 7.98 -8.56 -1.16
C GLY A 61 7.85 -10.06 -1.42
N ASP A 62 7.13 -10.79 -0.55
CA ASP A 62 6.93 -12.23 -0.68
C ASP A 62 5.96 -12.62 -1.81
N PHE A 63 5.20 -11.66 -2.35
CA PHE A 63 4.11 -11.89 -3.30
C PHE A 63 4.38 -11.33 -4.70
N VAL A 64 5.59 -10.83 -4.96
CA VAL A 64 5.99 -10.29 -6.26
C VAL A 64 7.19 -11.05 -6.84
N PRO A 65 7.27 -11.20 -8.17
CA PRO A 65 8.43 -11.81 -8.81
C PRO A 65 9.67 -10.90 -8.87
N TYR A 66 9.47 -9.57 -8.83
CA TYR A 66 10.52 -8.56 -8.96
C TYR A 66 10.54 -7.67 -7.71
N ILE A 67 11.56 -7.83 -6.87
CA ILE A 67 11.64 -7.18 -5.55
C ILE A 67 11.86 -5.67 -5.64
N GLU A 68 12.47 -5.21 -6.72
CA GLU A 68 12.70 -3.81 -7.05
C GLU A 68 11.41 -3.00 -7.16
N ASP A 69 10.32 -3.65 -7.59
CA ASP A 69 9.02 -3.01 -7.82
C ASP A 69 8.01 -3.31 -6.69
N ALA A 70 8.38 -4.14 -5.72
CA ALA A 70 7.50 -4.64 -4.66
C ALA A 70 6.78 -3.52 -3.90
N TYR A 71 7.52 -2.47 -3.55
CA TYR A 71 7.08 -1.40 -2.66
C TYR A 71 6.68 -0.12 -3.39
N ILE A 72 6.49 -0.20 -4.71
CA ILE A 72 5.94 0.88 -5.52
C ILE A 72 4.42 0.81 -5.42
N ASP A 73 3.76 1.94 -5.22
CA ASP A 73 2.30 2.02 -5.15
C ASP A 73 1.64 1.92 -6.55
N SER A 74 1.81 0.77 -7.19
CA SER A 74 1.24 0.42 -8.49
C SER A 74 0.99 -1.08 -8.62
N PRO A 75 0.10 -1.52 -9.53
CA PRO A 75 -0.04 -2.93 -9.84
C PRO A 75 1.27 -3.51 -10.36
N GLN A 76 1.62 -4.73 -9.95
CA GLN A 76 2.82 -5.42 -10.42
C GLN A 76 2.45 -6.73 -11.12
N PRO A 77 3.07 -7.06 -12.27
CA PRO A 77 2.79 -8.32 -12.96
C PRO A 77 3.26 -9.50 -12.12
N ILE A 78 2.44 -10.56 -12.07
CA ILE A 78 2.75 -11.83 -11.38
C ILE A 78 2.80 -13.03 -12.34
N GLY A 79 2.75 -12.77 -13.65
CA GLY A 79 2.66 -13.78 -14.70
C GLY A 79 1.21 -14.09 -15.10
N HIS A 80 1.05 -14.94 -16.12
CA HIS A 80 -0.27 -15.42 -16.59
C HIS A 80 -1.29 -14.34 -16.96
N GLY A 81 -0.84 -13.15 -17.37
CA GLY A 81 -1.72 -12.03 -17.69
C GLY A 81 -2.38 -11.38 -16.47
N ALA A 82 -1.90 -11.67 -15.26
CA ALA A 82 -2.41 -11.13 -14.01
C ALA A 82 -1.41 -10.17 -13.33
N THR A 83 -1.96 -9.31 -12.47
CA THR A 83 -1.19 -8.40 -11.62
C THR A 83 -1.63 -8.55 -10.17
N ILE A 84 -0.69 -8.45 -9.23
CA ILE A 84 -1.05 -8.09 -7.86
C ILE A 84 -1.46 -6.61 -7.85
N SER A 85 -2.57 -6.29 -7.19
CA SER A 85 -3.10 -4.92 -7.13
C SER A 85 -2.13 -3.97 -6.43
N ALA A 86 -2.26 -2.67 -6.71
CA ALA A 86 -1.48 -1.64 -6.02
C ALA A 86 -1.70 -1.69 -4.50
N PRO A 87 -0.68 -1.42 -3.68
CA PRO A 87 -0.78 -1.31 -2.22
C PRO A 87 -2.00 -0.52 -1.71
N HIS A 88 -2.28 0.66 -2.27
CA HIS A 88 -3.45 1.46 -1.85
C HIS A 88 -4.79 0.75 -2.10
N MET A 89 -4.88 -0.13 -3.10
CA MET A 89 -6.11 -0.87 -3.39
C MET A 89 -6.39 -1.92 -2.31
N HIS A 90 -5.36 -2.62 -1.83
CA HIS A 90 -5.49 -3.52 -0.69
C HIS A 90 -5.86 -2.75 0.58
N ALA A 91 -5.22 -1.60 0.82
CA ALA A 91 -5.56 -0.74 1.95
C ALA A 91 -7.04 -0.30 1.91
N TYR A 92 -7.57 0.10 0.74
CA TYR A 92 -8.99 0.44 0.62
C TYR A 92 -9.93 -0.73 0.89
N ALA A 93 -9.63 -1.92 0.35
CA ALA A 93 -10.44 -3.10 0.60
C ALA A 93 -10.50 -3.44 2.09
N LEU A 94 -9.35 -3.43 2.77
CA LEU A 94 -9.26 -3.68 4.21
C LEU A 94 -9.96 -2.60 5.03
N GLU A 95 -9.79 -1.32 4.69
CA GLU A 95 -10.48 -0.22 5.38
C GLU A 95 -12.00 -0.28 5.25
N TRP A 96 -12.52 -0.77 4.12
CA TRP A 96 -13.96 -0.97 3.93
C TRP A 96 -14.50 -2.17 4.69
N LEU A 97 -13.72 -3.23 4.84
CA LEU A 97 -14.17 -4.49 5.42
C LEU A 97 -13.81 -4.66 6.91
N LYS A 98 -12.97 -3.79 7.47
CA LYS A 98 -12.46 -3.92 8.86
C LYS A 98 -13.52 -4.19 9.92
N ASP A 99 -14.70 -3.58 9.81
CA ASP A 99 -15.79 -3.74 10.79
C ASP A 99 -16.55 -5.08 10.61
N SER A 100 -16.35 -5.77 9.47
CA SER A 100 -16.89 -7.09 9.19
C SER A 100 -15.91 -8.22 9.56
N PHE A 101 -14.62 -7.92 9.75
CA PHE A 101 -13.62 -8.88 10.19
C PHE A 101 -13.73 -9.09 11.70
N THR A 102 -14.35 -10.21 12.07
CA THR A 102 -14.54 -10.64 13.47
C THR A 102 -13.78 -11.93 13.71
N GLU A 103 -13.31 -12.13 14.95
CA GLU A 103 -12.66 -13.37 15.35
C GLU A 103 -13.60 -14.57 15.12
N GLY A 104 -13.10 -15.61 14.43
CA GLY A 104 -13.92 -16.76 14.01
C GLY A 104 -14.87 -16.48 12.82
N GLY A 105 -14.81 -15.29 12.23
CA GLY A 105 -15.53 -14.92 11.02
C GLY A 105 -15.07 -15.72 9.79
N ARG A 106 -15.87 -15.67 8.73
CA ARG A 106 -15.59 -16.33 7.44
C ARG A 106 -15.53 -15.27 6.35
N VAL A 107 -14.49 -15.33 5.53
CA VAL A 107 -14.24 -14.39 4.43
C VAL A 107 -14.02 -15.19 3.15
N LEU A 108 -14.50 -14.66 2.03
CA LEU A 108 -14.17 -15.11 0.69
C LEU A 108 -13.45 -13.95 0.01
N ASP A 109 -12.22 -14.20 -0.41
CA ASP A 109 -11.44 -13.31 -1.28
C ASP A 109 -11.63 -13.77 -2.74
#